data_AF-A0A7V0MA93-F1
#
_entry.id   AF-A0A7V0MA93-F1
#
_cell.length_a   1.000
_cell.length_b   1.000
_cell.length_c   1.000
_cell.angle_alpha   90.00
_cell.angle_beta   90.00
_cell.angle_gamma   90.00
#
_symmetry.space_group_name_H-M   'P 1'
#
loop_
_entity.id
_entity.type
_entity.pdbx_description
1 polymer ?
#
loop_
_entity_poly.entity_id
_entity_poly.type
_entity_poly.pdbx_seq_one_letter_code
_entity_poly.pdbx_strand_id
1 'polypeptide(L)'
;MKKIVVFILILLIGCPLVYAAKVREPAASGTFYPEDDKVLKRQIDKFLDKAKEKKIQGKLVALIVPHAGYIYSGGVAAYGYKLLKGKTYDTVIIIGPSHYTYFKGISIYNGDYYKTPLGKVAIDKEITDYLLS
;
A
#
# COMPACT_ATOMS: atom_id res chain seq x y z
N MET A 1 -43.31 -6.21 -57.01
CA MET A 1 -42.41 -6.99 -56.13
C MET A 1 -41.82 -6.04 -55.09
N LYS A 2 -42.12 -6.24 -53.80
CA LYS A 2 -41.69 -5.33 -52.72
C LYS A 2 -40.20 -5.54 -52.43
N LYS A 3 -39.40 -4.47 -52.50
CA LYS A 3 -37.99 -4.48 -52.06
C LYS A 3 -37.97 -4.28 -50.54
N ILE A 4 -37.65 -5.33 -49.80
CA ILE A 4 -37.41 -5.25 -48.35
C ILE A 4 -35.95 -4.87 -48.16
N VAL A 5 -35.69 -3.72 -47.54
CA VAL A 5 -34.36 -3.31 -47.09
C VAL A 5 -34.23 -3.74 -45.63
N VAL A 6 -33.38 -4.72 -45.35
CA VAL A 6 -33.03 -5.13 -43.99
C VAL A 6 -31.91 -4.21 -43.50
N PHE A 7 -32.21 -3.31 -42.56
CA PHE A 7 -31.18 -2.61 -41.81
C PHE A 7 -30.68 -3.52 -40.69
N ILE A 8 -29.49 -4.09 -40.86
CA ILE A 8 -28.76 -4.74 -39.76
C ILE A 8 -28.06 -3.62 -38.98
N LEU A 9 -28.67 -3.22 -37.87
CA LEU A 9 -28.06 -2.31 -36.91
C LEU A 9 -27.03 -3.12 -36.11
N ILE A 10 -25.76 -3.11 -36.55
CA ILE A 10 -24.65 -3.61 -35.73
C ILE A 10 -24.42 -2.58 -34.62
N LEU A 11 -25.08 -2.79 -33.49
CA LEU A 11 -24.76 -2.15 -32.22
C LEU A 11 -23.39 -2.71 -31.77
N LEU A 12 -22.31 -2.08 -32.24
CA LEU A 12 -21.01 -2.15 -31.58
C LEU A 12 -21.16 -1.47 -30.22
N ILE A 13 -21.71 -2.21 -29.26
CA ILE A 13 -21.58 -1.90 -27.84
C ILE A 13 -20.09 -2.11 -27.56
N GLY A 14 -19.30 -1.06 -27.76
CA GLY A 14 -17.97 -0.96 -27.22
C GLY A 14 -18.12 -1.09 -25.71
N CYS A 15 -17.96 -2.29 -25.20
CA CYS A 15 -17.75 -2.52 -23.78
C CYS A 15 -16.53 -1.67 -23.43
N PRO A 16 -16.66 -0.58 -22.64
CA PRO A 16 -15.46 0.06 -22.14
C PRO A 16 -14.72 -1.03 -21.39
N LEU A 17 -13.48 -1.33 -21.79
CA LEU A 17 -12.58 -2.14 -20.98
C LEU A 17 -12.55 -1.47 -19.61
N VAL A 18 -13.34 -2.01 -18.69
CA VAL A 18 -13.28 -1.61 -17.29
C VAL A 18 -11.92 -2.10 -16.83
N TYR A 19 -10.95 -1.19 -16.80
CA TYR A 19 -9.63 -1.49 -16.27
C TYR A 19 -9.81 -1.88 -14.81
N ALA A 20 -9.77 -3.19 -14.54
CA ALA A 20 -9.77 -3.69 -13.18
C ALA A 20 -8.40 -3.37 -12.57
N ALA A 21 -8.39 -2.44 -11.61
CA ALA A 21 -7.16 -2.05 -10.93
C ALA A 21 -6.44 -3.28 -10.35
N LYS A 22 -5.13 -3.38 -10.56
CA LYS A 22 -4.29 -4.44 -10.00
C LYS A 22 -4.02 -4.14 -8.54
N VAL A 23 -4.65 -4.89 -7.65
CA VAL A 23 -4.51 -4.71 -6.21
C VAL A 23 -3.69 -5.86 -5.62
N ARG A 24 -2.68 -5.53 -4.83
CA ARG A 24 -1.97 -6.51 -4.00
C ARG A 24 -2.71 -6.71 -2.68
N GLU A 25 -3.18 -7.93 -2.45
CA GLU A 25 -3.81 -8.32 -1.19
C GLU A 25 -2.77 -8.43 -0.05
N PRO A 26 -3.18 -8.20 1.22
CA PRO A 26 -2.26 -8.26 2.34
C PRO A 26 -1.81 -9.69 2.64
N ALA A 27 -0.49 -9.94 2.55
CA ALA A 27 0.06 -11.29 2.72
C ALA A 27 0.18 -11.76 4.19
N ALA A 28 0.04 -10.85 5.15
CA ALA A 28 0.30 -11.11 6.57
C ALA A 28 -0.85 -10.71 7.51
N SER A 29 -2.00 -10.35 6.93
CA SER A 29 -3.24 -10.06 7.66
C SER A 29 -3.76 -11.31 8.34
N GLY A 30 -4.18 -11.19 9.60
CA GLY A 30 -4.64 -12.31 10.42
C GLY A 30 -3.52 -13.14 11.05
N THR A 31 -2.25 -12.93 10.66
CA THR A 31 -1.09 -13.66 11.20
C THR A 31 -0.10 -12.76 11.92
N PHE A 32 0.43 -11.74 11.24
CA PHE A 32 1.38 -10.79 11.84
C PHE A 32 0.66 -9.63 12.55
N TYR A 33 -0.55 -9.31 12.10
CA TYR A 33 -1.37 -8.23 12.63
C TYR A 33 -2.86 -8.57 12.43
N PRO A 34 -3.78 -7.98 13.21
CA PRO A 34 -5.22 -8.22 13.07
C PRO A 34 -5.75 -7.89 11.68
N GLU A 35 -6.64 -8.73 11.15
CA GLU A 35 -7.32 -8.49 9.88
C GLU A 35 -8.54 -7.57 9.99
N ASP A 36 -9.15 -7.48 11.18
CA ASP A 36 -10.24 -6.57 11.46
C ASP A 36 -9.70 -5.14 11.61
N ASP A 37 -10.30 -4.21 10.88
CA ASP A 37 -9.87 -2.81 10.77
C ASP A 37 -9.95 -2.09 12.13
N LYS A 38 -11.03 -2.30 12.89
CA LYS A 38 -11.24 -1.67 14.20
C LYS A 38 -10.26 -2.21 15.24
N VAL A 39 -10.01 -3.52 15.23
CA VAL A 39 -9.02 -4.15 16.12
C VAL A 39 -7.61 -3.66 15.78
N LEU A 40 -7.24 -3.64 14.50
CA LEU A 40 -5.95 -3.16 14.04
C LEU A 40 -5.74 -1.68 14.41
N LYS A 41 -6.73 -0.82 14.13
CA LYS A 41 -6.67 0.60 14.45
C LYS A 41 -6.46 0.82 15.95
N ARG A 42 -7.26 0.17 16.80
CA ARG A 42 -7.12 0.27 18.26
C ARG A 42 -5.75 -0.21 18.75
N GLN A 43 -5.20 -1.24 18.14
CA GLN A 43 -3.87 -1.74 18.49
C GLN A 43 -2.77 -0.74 18.11
N ILE A 44 -2.83 -0.16 16.91
CA ILE A 44 -1.90 0.88 16.44
C ILE A 44 -1.98 2.12 17.33
N ASP A 45 -3.19 2.61 17.62
CA ASP A 45 -3.41 3.77 18.50
C ASP A 45 -2.78 3.53 19.87
N LYS A 46 -3.00 2.35 20.47
CA LYS A 46 -2.40 1.96 21.75
C LYS A 46 -0.87 1.97 21.72
N PHE A 47 -0.24 1.55 20.61
CA PHE A 47 1.21 1.60 20.49
C PHE A 47 1.72 3.04 20.35
N LEU A 48 1.06 3.85 19.50
CA LEU A 48 1.40 5.25 19.31
C LEU A 48 1.23 6.07 20.59
N ASP A 49 0.18 5.83 21.37
CA ASP A 49 -0.06 6.55 22.63
C ASP A 49 0.99 6.24 23.69
N LYS A 50 1.51 5.01 23.72
CA LYS A 50 2.59 4.61 24.62
C LYS A 50 3.97 5.12 24.18
N ALA A 51 4.17 5.35 22.88
CA ALA A 51 5.43 5.85 22.36
C ALA A 51 5.66 7.30 22.80
N LYS A 52 6.79 7.55 23.47
CA LYS A 52 7.16 8.90 23.91
C LYS A 52 7.52 9.76 22.71
N GLU A 53 7.04 10.99 22.71
CA GLU A 53 7.42 11.97 21.70
C GLU A 53 8.89 12.35 21.86
N LYS A 54 9.63 12.32 20.75
CA LYS A 54 11.03 12.75 20.70
C LYS A 54 11.15 13.85 19.67
N LYS A 55 11.65 15.01 20.09
CA LYS A 55 12.04 16.06 19.15
C LYS A 55 13.35 15.66 18.50
N ILE A 56 13.37 15.64 17.16
CA ILE A 56 14.59 15.47 16.39
C ILE A 56 14.99 16.82 15.81
N GLN A 57 16.29 17.04 15.67
CA GLN A 57 16.81 18.19 14.96
C GLN A 57 16.85 17.88 13.46
N GLY A 58 16.64 18.91 12.62
CA GLY A 58 16.66 18.77 11.17
C GLY A 58 15.38 18.20 10.55
N LYS A 59 15.48 17.81 9.28
CA LYS A 59 14.37 17.27 8.47
C LYS A 59 14.32 15.75 8.62
N LEU A 60 13.14 15.21 8.94
CA LEU A 60 12.91 13.76 8.91
C LEU A 60 12.88 13.29 7.46
N VAL A 61 13.84 12.46 7.06
CA VAL A 61 13.94 11.92 5.69
C VAL A 61 13.68 10.42 5.61
N ALA A 62 13.92 9.67 6.70
CA ALA A 62 13.74 8.23 6.73
C ALA A 62 13.50 7.75 8.17
N LEU A 63 12.88 6.56 8.27
CA LEU A 63 12.72 5.80 9.52
C LEU A 63 13.27 4.38 9.30
N ILE A 64 13.84 3.80 10.36
CA ILE A 64 14.17 2.38 10.41
C ILE A 64 13.33 1.77 11.52
N VAL A 65 12.49 0.80 11.18
CA VAL A 65 11.56 0.14 12.12
C VAL A 65 11.58 -1.37 11.91
N PRO A 66 11.33 -2.17 12.97
CA PRO A 66 11.22 -3.62 12.84
C PRO A 66 9.95 -4.05 12.10
N HIS A 67 9.99 -5.21 11.44
CA HIS A 67 8.87 -5.77 10.64
C HIS A 67 8.35 -7.13 11.12
N ALA A 68 8.69 -7.58 12.33
CA ALA A 68 8.10 -8.79 12.92
C ALA A 68 6.61 -8.58 13.27
N GLY A 69 5.91 -9.64 13.72
CA GLY A 69 4.50 -9.54 14.13
C GLY A 69 4.28 -8.45 15.18
N TYR A 70 3.13 -7.76 15.11
CA TYR A 70 2.85 -6.56 15.90
C TYR A 70 2.90 -6.79 17.41
N ILE A 71 2.61 -8.01 17.86
CA ILE A 71 2.73 -8.40 19.27
C ILE A 71 4.18 -8.31 19.79
N TYR A 72 5.17 -8.46 18.90
CA TYR A 72 6.59 -8.41 19.23
C TYR A 72 7.22 -7.05 18.91
N SER A 73 6.86 -6.46 17.76
CA SER A 73 7.57 -5.32 17.18
C SER A 73 6.78 -4.01 17.19
N GLY A 74 5.45 -4.06 17.29
CA GLY A 74 4.57 -2.92 17.00
C GLY A 74 4.80 -1.75 17.95
N GLY A 75 5.01 -2.04 19.24
CA GLY A 75 5.33 -1.03 20.24
C GLY A 75 6.68 -0.34 19.99
N VAL A 76 7.67 -1.05 19.46
CA VAL A 76 8.99 -0.48 19.12
C VAL A 76 8.88 0.37 17.85
N ALA A 77 8.24 -0.16 16.81
CA ALA A 77 8.01 0.56 15.55
C ALA A 77 7.26 1.88 15.78
N ALA A 78 6.33 1.93 16.74
CA ALA A 78 5.58 3.12 17.08
C ALA A 78 6.45 4.32 17.51
N TYR A 79 7.64 4.11 18.11
CA TYR A 79 8.56 5.21 18.42
C TYR A 79 9.06 5.93 17.16
N GLY A 80 9.31 5.18 16.07
CA GLY A 80 9.65 5.76 14.78
C GLY A 80 8.45 6.48 14.15
N TYR A 81 7.31 5.80 14.05
CA TYR A 81 6.11 6.36 13.43
C TYR A 81 5.55 7.59 14.16
N LYS A 82 5.73 7.71 15.49
CA LYS A 82 5.31 8.90 16.25
C LYS A 82 5.97 10.18 15.73
N LEU A 83 7.18 10.09 15.17
CA LEU A 83 7.91 11.23 14.59
C LEU A 83 7.24 11.81 13.33
N LEU A 84 6.33 11.05 12.70
CA LEU A 84 5.56 11.51 11.53
C LEU A 84 4.36 12.38 11.92
N LYS A 85 4.00 12.45 13.21
CA LYS A 85 2.83 13.22 13.66
C LYS A 85 2.94 14.69 13.24
N GLY A 86 1.88 15.20 12.59
CA GLY A 86 1.83 16.58 12.09
C GLY A 86 2.71 16.83 10.86
N LYS A 87 3.25 15.79 10.23
CA LYS A 87 3.99 15.86 8.97
C LYS A 87 3.19 15.22 7.85
N THR A 88 3.36 15.75 6.65
CA THR A 88 2.74 15.24 5.43
C THR A 88 3.83 14.83 4.45
N TYR A 89 3.59 13.76 3.72
CA TYR A 89 4.46 13.25 2.67
C TYR A 89 3.58 12.83 1.51
N ASP A 90 3.95 13.21 0.29
CA ASP A 90 3.21 12.84 -0.92
C ASP A 90 3.47 11.38 -1.29
N THR A 91 4.73 10.95 -1.16
CA THR A 91 5.18 9.59 -1.48
C THR A 91 6.04 9.01 -0.36
N VAL A 92 5.79 7.74 -0.01
CA VAL A 92 6.58 6.99 0.97
C VAL A 92 7.14 5.74 0.30
N ILE A 93 8.47 5.61 0.33
CA ILE A 93 9.17 4.43 -0.19
C ILE A 93 9.41 3.46 0.97
N ILE A 94 8.86 2.25 0.88
CA ILE A 94 9.07 1.18 1.87
C ILE A 94 10.09 0.19 1.30
N ILE A 95 11.25 0.10 1.93
CA ILE A 95 12.35 -0.79 1.53
C ILE A 95 12.42 -1.94 2.54
N GLY A 96 12.36 -3.18 2.04
CA GLY A 96 12.45 -4.38 2.86
C GLY A 96 13.26 -5.48 2.15
N PRO A 97 13.93 -6.35 2.91
CA PRO A 97 14.64 -7.50 2.34
C PRO A 97 13.66 -8.57 1.85
N SER A 98 14.11 -9.34 0.85
CA SER A 98 13.42 -10.58 0.47
C SER A 98 13.84 -11.72 1.39
N HIS A 99 12.87 -12.34 2.07
CA HIS A 99 13.08 -13.52 2.91
C HIS A 99 12.78 -14.84 2.18
N TYR A 100 12.28 -14.78 0.95
CA TYR A 100 11.80 -15.96 0.20
C TYR A 100 12.67 -16.29 -1.01
N THR A 101 13.08 -15.27 -1.75
CA THR A 101 13.77 -15.45 -3.03
C THR A 101 14.96 -14.52 -3.13
N TYR A 102 16.11 -15.07 -3.52
CA TYR A 102 17.28 -14.27 -3.85
C TYR A 102 17.15 -13.68 -5.26
N PHE A 103 17.50 -12.40 -5.40
CA PHE A 103 17.65 -11.72 -6.68
C PHE A 103 18.71 -10.63 -6.58
N LYS A 104 19.24 -10.21 -7.73
CA LYS A 104 20.11 -9.04 -7.83
C LYS A 104 19.28 -7.81 -8.18
N GLY A 105 19.63 -6.66 -7.62
CA GLY A 105 18.92 -5.39 -7.85
C GLY A 105 17.74 -5.18 -6.90
N ILE A 106 16.75 -4.40 -7.34
CA ILE A 106 15.51 -4.10 -6.60
C ILE A 106 14.31 -4.72 -7.30
N SER A 107 13.24 -4.95 -6.54
CA SER A 107 11.97 -5.42 -7.07
C SER A 107 10.87 -4.47 -6.59
N ILE A 108 10.05 -4.00 -7.52
CA ILE A 108 8.91 -3.12 -7.25
C ILE A 108 7.65 -3.79 -7.80
N TYR A 109 6.56 -3.75 -7.03
CA TYR A 109 5.29 -4.31 -7.46
C TYR A 109 4.67 -3.46 -8.57
N ASN A 110 4.46 -4.03 -9.76
CA ASN A 110 3.83 -3.38 -10.89
C ASN A 110 2.29 -3.51 -10.85
N GLY A 111 1.67 -2.90 -9.84
CA GLY A 111 0.21 -2.79 -9.71
C GLY A 111 -0.19 -1.39 -9.26
N ASP A 112 -1.46 -1.20 -8.93
CA ASP A 112 -2.05 0.13 -8.72
C ASP A 112 -2.25 0.45 -7.23
N TYR A 113 -2.50 -0.58 -6.42
CA TYR A 113 -2.74 -0.42 -4.98
C TYR A 113 -2.13 -1.55 -4.16
N TYR A 114 -1.70 -1.22 -2.94
CA TYR A 114 -1.59 -2.16 -1.84
C TYR A 114 -2.85 -2.09 -0.99
N LYS A 115 -3.49 -3.22 -0.73
CA LYS A 115 -4.61 -3.28 0.20
C LYS A 115 -4.11 -3.60 1.61
N THR A 116 -4.64 -2.85 2.57
CA THR A 116 -4.47 -3.09 4.01
C THR A 116 -5.86 -3.26 4.63
N PRO A 117 -5.96 -3.79 5.86
CA PRO A 117 -7.23 -3.75 6.59
C PRO A 117 -7.82 -2.35 6.76
N LEU A 118 -6.99 -1.29 6.76
CA LEU A 118 -7.43 0.10 6.90
C LEU A 118 -7.79 0.78 5.57
N GLY A 119 -7.71 0.05 4.46
CA GLY A 119 -8.01 0.58 3.12
C GLY A 119 -6.88 0.36 2.12
N LYS A 120 -7.06 0.92 0.91
CA LYS A 120 -6.12 0.84 -0.19
C LYS A 120 -5.15 2.02 -0.17
N VAL A 121 -3.87 1.74 -0.40
CA VAL A 121 -2.81 2.73 -0.59
C VAL A 121 -2.41 2.69 -2.05
N ALA A 122 -2.50 3.84 -2.73
CA ALA A 122 -2.12 3.96 -4.14
C ALA A 122 -0.60 3.84 -4.31
N ILE A 123 -0.18 3.22 -5.41
CA ILE A 123 1.23 3.19 -5.81
C ILE A 123 1.51 4.43 -6.65
N ASP A 124 2.57 5.14 -6.27
CA ASP A 124 3.11 6.23 -7.07
C ASP A 124 3.79 5.66 -8.32
N LYS A 125 3.11 5.78 -9.45
CA LYS A 125 3.58 5.26 -10.75
C LYS A 125 4.74 6.06 -11.29
N GLU A 126 4.72 7.38 -11.12
CA GLU A 126 5.81 8.24 -11.59
C GLU A 126 7.13 7.88 -10.91
N ILE A 127 7.10 7.74 -9.59
CA ILE A 127 8.29 7.31 -8.82
C ILE A 127 8.67 5.86 -9.12
N THR A 128 7.69 4.97 -9.33
CA THR A 128 7.99 3.57 -9.70
C THR A 128 8.71 3.48 -11.04
N ASP A 129 8.22 4.19 -12.05
CA ASP A 129 8.80 4.18 -13.40
C ASP A 129 10.20 4.82 -13.38
N TYR A 130 10.38 5.91 -12.64
CA TYR A 130 11.69 6.54 -12.43
C TYR A 130 12.71 5.61 -11.75
N LEU A 131 12.29 4.78 -10.79
CA LEU A 131 13.19 3.85 -10.11
C LEU A 131 13.57 2.63 -10.97
N LEU A 132 12.79 2.36 -12.04
CA LEU A 132 13.00 1.22 -12.94
C LEU A 132 13.72 1.60 -14.25
N SER A 133 13.89 2.89 -14.54
CA SER A 133 14.67 3.40 -15.67
C SER A 133 16.17 3.30 -15.45
#